data_AF-A0A537X292-F1
#
_entry.id   AF-A0A537X292-F1
#
_cell.length_a   1.000
_cell.length_b   1.000
_cell.length_c   1.000
_cell.angle_alpha   90.00
_cell.angle_beta   90.00
_cell.angle_gamma   90.00
#
_symmetry.space_group_name_H-M   'P 1'
#
loop_
_entity.id
_entity.type
_entity.pdbx_description
1 polymer ?
#
loop_
_entity_poly.entity_id
_entity_poly.type
_entity_poly.pdbx_seq_one_letter_code
_entity_poly.pdbx_strand_id
1 'polypeptide(L)'
;MFDVVVFIVLATAYSAFVIELVIESAATRARELVAFGSVLAAPGASIGIWILCGVSASAALAMVTAVAYARGRRLERRMAAELDGRWGEISERSASDATRIRLLSWRVAELQTLVDRLADDRAARRTGPLRLVVVPDSPEDVASGR
;
A
#
# COMPACT_ATOMS: atom_id res chain seq x y z
N MET A 1 -1.61 -2.04 19.69
CA MET A 1 -3.01 -2.32 20.15
C MET A 1 -3.20 -1.78 21.56
N PHE A 2 -2.21 -2.04 22.44
CA PHE A 2 -2.12 -1.48 23.79
C PHE A 2 -2.38 0.03 23.85
N ASP A 3 -1.73 0.84 23.02
CA ASP A 3 -1.91 2.31 23.07
C ASP A 3 -3.35 2.76 22.82
N VAL A 4 -4.03 2.15 21.85
CA VAL A 4 -5.44 2.46 21.54
C VAL A 4 -6.34 2.09 22.72
N VAL A 5 -6.08 0.95 23.36
CA VAL A 5 -6.83 0.51 24.55
C VAL A 5 -6.58 1.46 25.71
N VAL A 6 -5.33 1.85 25.96
CA VAL A 6 -4.97 2.81 27.01
C VAL A 6 -5.66 4.16 26.78
N PHE A 7 -5.65 4.68 25.55
CA PHE A 7 -6.33 5.94 25.21
C PHE A 7 -7.84 5.88 25.45
N ILE A 8 -8.49 4.78 25.05
CA ILE A 8 -9.94 4.60 25.26
C ILE A 8 -10.25 4.47 26.75
N VAL A 9 -9.49 3.67 27.50
CA VAL A 9 -9.68 3.49 28.95
C VAL A 9 -9.49 4.83 29.67
N LEU A 10 -8.44 5.58 29.35
CA LEU A 10 -8.18 6.88 29.95
C LEU A 10 -9.28 7.89 29.63
N ALA A 11 -9.74 7.96 28.37
CA ALA A 11 -10.85 8.82 27.98
C ALA A 11 -12.14 8.43 28.72
N THR A 12 -12.41 7.15 28.86
CA THR A 12 -13.62 6.65 29.57
C THR A 12 -13.57 6.98 31.05
N ALA A 13 -12.43 6.75 31.69
CA ALA A 13 -12.22 7.09 33.09
C ALA A 13 -12.36 8.60 33.33
N TYR A 14 -11.79 9.41 32.43
CA TYR A 14 -11.92 10.87 32.50
C TYR A 14 -13.38 11.31 32.31
N SER A 15 -14.10 10.77 31.33
CA SER A 15 -15.52 11.08 31.14
C SER A 15 -16.37 10.69 32.35
N ALA A 16 -16.12 9.53 32.96
CA ALA A 16 -16.82 9.09 34.17
C ALA A 16 -16.58 10.06 35.34
N PHE A 17 -15.32 10.47 35.55
CA PHE A 17 -14.98 11.49 36.55
C PHE A 17 -15.70 12.82 36.30
N VAL A 18 -15.74 13.28 35.05
CA VAL A 18 -16.42 14.53 34.68
C VAL A 18 -17.93 14.43 34.89
N ILE A 19 -18.55 13.29 34.58
CA ILE A 19 -19.98 13.06 34.84
C ILE A 19 -20.28 13.18 36.33
N GLU A 20 -19.47 12.54 37.19
CA GLU A 20 -19.63 12.61 38.64
C GLU A 20 -19.51 14.05 39.15
N LEU A 21 -18.45 14.75 38.72
CA LEU A 21 -18.23 16.16 39.03
C LEU A 21 -19.45 17.01 38.65
N VAL A 22 -20.01 16.81 37.45
CA VAL A 22 -21.16 17.56 36.95
C VAL A 22 -22.42 17.28 37.76
N ILE A 23 -22.69 16.01 38.08
CA ILE A 23 -23.88 15.60 38.85
C ILE A 23 -23.82 16.20 40.25
N GLU A 24 -22.70 16.03 40.97
CA GLU A 24 -22.57 16.53 42.34
C GLU A 24 -22.55 18.07 42.38
N SER A 25 -21.87 18.71 41.43
CA SER A 25 -21.85 20.19 41.34
C SER A 25 -23.20 20.77 40.90
N ALA A 26 -24.02 20.03 40.15
CA ALA A 26 -25.37 20.45 39.80
C ALA A 26 -26.28 20.50 41.05
N ALA A 27 -26.08 19.61 42.02
CA ALA A 27 -26.83 19.62 43.28
C ALA A 27 -26.59 20.91 44.10
N THR A 28 -25.41 21.52 44.00
CA THR A 28 -25.07 22.80 44.63
C THR A 28 -25.40 24.02 43.74
N ARG A 29 -26.12 23.82 42.63
CA ARG A 29 -26.38 24.83 41.59
C ARG A 29 -25.10 25.49 41.06
N ALA A 30 -24.04 24.70 40.93
CA ALA A 30 -22.71 25.11 40.47
C ALA A 30 -22.06 26.24 41.31
N ARG A 31 -22.52 26.47 42.54
CA ARG A 31 -21.83 27.39 43.47
C ARG A 31 -20.52 26.80 43.96
N GLU A 32 -20.50 25.49 44.11
CA GLU A 32 -19.36 24.68 44.54
C GLU A 32 -19.12 23.58 43.52
N LEU A 33 -17.84 23.35 43.22
CA LEU A 33 -17.38 22.21 42.44
C LEU A 33 -17.15 21.06 43.40
N VAL A 34 -17.95 20.01 43.27
CA VAL A 34 -17.93 18.85 44.16
C VAL A 34 -17.63 17.61 43.34
N ALA A 35 -16.71 16.78 43.82
CA ALA A 35 -16.45 15.46 43.28
C ALA A 35 -16.22 14.46 44.42
N PHE A 36 -16.84 13.28 44.31
CA PHE A 36 -16.79 12.22 45.31
C PHE A 36 -17.13 12.71 46.72
N GLY A 37 -18.12 13.59 46.83
CA GLY A 37 -18.57 14.20 48.10
C GLY A 37 -17.58 15.20 48.71
N SER A 38 -16.50 15.56 48.00
CA SER A 38 -15.50 16.54 48.44
C SER A 38 -15.62 17.84 47.65
N VAL A 39 -15.56 18.98 48.33
CA VAL A 39 -15.54 20.29 47.68
C VAL A 39 -14.13 20.56 47.15
N LEU A 40 -14.02 20.64 45.82
CA LEU A 40 -12.77 20.95 45.13
C LEU A 40 -12.52 22.46 45.06
N ALA A 41 -13.56 23.25 44.83
CA ALA A 41 -13.49 24.71 44.78
C ALA A 41 -14.88 25.35 44.94
N ALA A 42 -14.93 26.61 45.40
CA ALA A 42 -16.16 27.40 45.51
C ALA A 42 -16.10 28.69 44.66
N PRO A 43 -16.14 28.58 43.32
CA PRO A 43 -15.97 29.72 42.42
C PRO A 43 -17.21 30.64 42.34
N GLY A 44 -18.35 30.23 42.91
CA GLY A 44 -19.63 30.91 42.75
C GLY A 44 -20.34 30.53 41.44
N ALA A 45 -21.66 30.76 41.39
CA ALA A 45 -22.55 30.16 40.38
C ALA A 45 -22.14 30.47 38.93
N SER A 46 -21.89 31.74 38.58
CA SER A 46 -21.59 32.12 37.21
C SER A 46 -20.29 31.50 36.69
N ILE A 47 -19.23 31.50 37.52
CA ILE A 47 -17.93 30.95 37.16
C ILE A 47 -17.99 29.41 37.16
N GLY A 48 -18.68 28.81 38.13
CA GLY A 48 -18.87 27.36 38.21
C GLY A 48 -19.57 26.77 36.98
N ILE A 49 -20.57 27.45 36.43
CA ILE A 49 -21.25 27.03 35.19
C ILE A 49 -20.26 27.00 34.01
N TRP A 50 -19.43 28.03 33.85
CA TRP A 50 -18.43 28.07 32.78
C TRP A 50 -17.38 26.95 32.94
N ILE A 51 -16.93 26.69 34.16
CA ILE A 51 -15.99 25.60 34.45
C ILE A 51 -16.62 24.25 34.10
N LEU A 52 -17.85 24.00 34.53
CA LEU A 52 -18.56 22.75 34.21
C LEU A 52 -18.76 22.56 32.71
N CYS A 53 -19.10 23.63 31.98
CA CYS A 53 -19.25 23.59 30.53
C CYS A 53 -17.90 23.26 29.85
N GLY A 54 -16.81 23.92 30.27
CA GLY A 54 -15.48 23.66 29.76
C GLY A 54 -14.99 22.24 30.02
N VAL A 55 -15.20 21.73 31.23
CA VAL A 55 -14.81 20.37 31.63
C VAL A 55 -15.67 19.31 30.91
N SER A 56 -16.95 19.59 30.67
CA SER A 56 -17.82 18.72 29.86
C SER A 56 -17.37 18.68 28.41
N ALA A 57 -17.02 19.85 27.83
CA ALA A 57 -16.50 19.95 26.48
C ALA A 57 -15.16 19.22 26.32
N SER A 58 -14.25 19.32 27.31
CA SER A 58 -12.99 18.58 27.28
C SER A 58 -13.20 17.07 27.36
N ALA A 59 -14.18 16.60 28.14
CA ALA A 59 -14.54 15.18 28.19
C ALA A 59 -15.06 14.66 26.84
N ALA A 60 -15.93 15.43 26.18
CA ALA A 60 -16.40 15.09 24.84
C ALA A 60 -15.25 15.04 23.83
N LEU A 61 -14.35 16.04 23.85
CA LEU A 61 -13.17 16.07 23.00
C LEU A 61 -12.25 14.86 23.24
N ALA A 62 -12.00 14.49 24.50
CA ALA A 62 -11.18 13.32 24.84
C ALA A 62 -11.74 12.02 24.24
N MET A 63 -13.07 11.86 24.22
CA MET A 63 -13.68 10.71 23.57
C MET A 63 -13.58 10.76 22.04
N VAL A 64 -13.83 11.91 21.43
CA VAL A 64 -13.69 12.09 19.98
C VAL A 64 -12.27 11.79 19.53
N THR A 65 -11.25 12.28 20.25
CA THR A 65 -9.85 12.05 19.91
C THR A 65 -9.47 10.58 20.08
N ALA A 66 -9.90 9.90 21.14
CA ALA A 66 -9.67 8.48 21.33
C ALA A 66 -10.27 7.63 20.19
N VAL A 67 -11.51 7.94 19.78
CA VAL A 67 -12.18 7.26 18.67
C VAL A 67 -11.50 7.57 17.33
N ALA A 68 -11.13 8.82 17.09
CA ALA A 68 -10.43 9.23 15.88
C ALA A 68 -9.07 8.53 15.76
N TYR A 69 -8.30 8.47 16.85
CA TYR A 69 -7.02 7.77 16.90
C TYR A 69 -7.18 6.27 16.60
N ALA A 70 -8.17 5.61 17.22
CA ALA A 70 -8.46 4.21 16.95
C ALA A 70 -8.82 3.95 15.48
N ARG A 71 -9.66 4.83 14.89
CA ARG A 71 -10.06 4.74 13.47
C ARG A 71 -8.87 5.00 12.54
N GLY A 72 -8.06 6.01 12.82
CA GLY A 72 -6.85 6.35 12.06
C GLY A 72 -5.88 5.18 11.99
N ARG A 73 -5.57 4.55 13.13
CA ARG A 73 -4.70 3.37 13.18
C ARG A 73 -5.25 2.18 12.39
N ARG A 74 -6.58 2.03 12.31
CA ARG A 74 -7.21 0.98 11.49
C ARG A 74 -7.11 1.29 10.00
N LEU A 75 -7.21 2.55 9.61
CA LEU A 75 -7.03 3.01 8.23
C LEU A 75 -5.57 2.86 7.79
N GLU A 76 -4.61 3.26 8.62
CA GLU A 76 -3.17 3.09 8.36
C GLU A 76 -2.83 1.63 8.08
N ARG A 77 -3.33 0.69 8.90
CA ARG A 77 -3.08 -0.75 8.68
C ARG A 77 -3.67 -1.26 7.37
N ARG A 78 -4.83 -0.74 6.96
CA ARG A 78 -5.45 -1.11 5.68
C ARG A 78 -4.63 -0.57 4.51
N MET A 79 -4.20 0.70 4.58
CA MET A 79 -3.34 1.30 3.56
C MET A 79 -1.99 0.58 3.47
N ALA A 80 -1.39 0.21 4.61
CA ALA A 80 -0.15 -0.55 4.63
C ALA A 80 -0.32 -1.92 3.95
N ALA A 81 -1.39 -2.66 4.27
CA ALA A 81 -1.68 -3.94 3.64
C ALA A 81 -1.94 -3.82 2.12
N GLU A 82 -2.61 -2.74 1.70
CA GLU A 82 -2.87 -2.48 0.27
C GLU A 82 -1.58 -2.11 -0.48
N LEU A 83 -0.70 -1.32 0.14
CA LEU A 83 0.61 -0.99 -0.41
C LEU A 83 1.49 -2.24 -0.54
N ASP A 84 1.55 -3.08 0.48
CA ASP A 84 2.30 -4.34 0.44
C ASP A 84 1.78 -5.27 -0.67
N GLY A 85 0.46 -5.35 -0.85
CA GLY A 85 -0.14 -6.10 -1.96
C GLY A 85 0.28 -5.58 -3.34
N ARG A 86 0.24 -4.26 -3.54
CA ARG A 86 0.69 -3.64 -4.80
C ARG A 86 2.17 -3.86 -5.07
N TRP A 87 3.01 -3.79 -4.03
CA TRP A 87 4.44 -4.10 -4.15
C TRP A 87 4.67 -5.57 -4.52
N GLY A 88 3.90 -6.48 -3.93
CA GLY A 88 3.90 -7.90 -4.30
C GLY A 88 3.62 -8.10 -5.79
N GLU A 89 2.53 -7.53 -6.31
CA GLU A 89 2.20 -7.64 -7.74
C GLU A 89 3.27 -7.03 -8.66
N ILE A 90 3.86 -5.89 -8.30
CA ILE A 90 4.93 -5.26 -9.08
C ILE A 90 6.18 -6.15 -9.07
N SER A 91 6.52 -6.73 -7.92
CA SER A 91 7.67 -7.63 -7.80
C SER A 91 7.50 -8.86 -8.69
N GLU A 92 6.32 -9.45 -8.73
CA GLU A 92 6.01 -10.62 -9.55
C GLU A 92 6.06 -10.30 -11.04
N ARG A 93 5.47 -9.17 -11.46
CA ARG A 93 5.58 -8.69 -12.85
C ARG A 93 7.02 -8.43 -13.25
N SER A 94 7.82 -7.79 -12.39
CA SER A 94 9.22 -7.51 -12.67
C SER A 94 10.07 -8.79 -12.77
N ALA A 95 9.79 -9.80 -11.95
CA ALA A 95 10.45 -11.11 -12.03
C ALA A 95 10.09 -11.86 -13.32
N SER A 96 8.81 -11.83 -13.71
CA SER A 96 8.34 -12.38 -14.99
C SER A 96 9.02 -11.67 -16.18
N ASP A 97 9.07 -10.34 -16.17
CA ASP A 97 9.69 -9.57 -17.25
C ASP A 97 11.20 -9.78 -17.32
N ALA A 98 11.90 -9.84 -16.19
CA ALA A 98 13.32 -10.19 -16.15
C ALA A 98 13.58 -11.57 -16.76
N THR A 99 12.72 -12.54 -16.48
CA THR A 99 12.81 -13.89 -17.06
C THR A 99 12.56 -13.87 -18.57
N ARG A 100 11.56 -13.13 -19.04
CA ARG A 100 11.27 -12.95 -20.47
C ARG A 100 12.44 -12.28 -21.21
N ILE A 101 13.01 -11.22 -20.64
CA ILE A 101 14.17 -10.52 -21.20
C ILE A 101 15.36 -11.48 -21.32
N ARG A 102 15.61 -12.30 -20.29
CA ARG A 102 16.70 -13.29 -20.30
C ARG A 102 16.52 -14.35 -21.38
N LEU A 103 15.29 -14.84 -21.57
CA LEU A 103 14.97 -15.80 -22.64
C LEU A 103 15.15 -15.17 -24.02
N LEU A 104 14.67 -13.93 -24.20
CA LEU A 104 14.83 -13.19 -25.46
C LEU A 104 16.30 -12.91 -25.77
N SER A 105 17.10 -12.49 -24.78
CA SER A 105 18.53 -12.23 -24.99
C SER A 105 19.29 -13.49 -25.41
N TRP A 106 18.93 -14.64 -24.85
CA TRP A 106 19.54 -15.92 -25.25
C TRP A 106 19.19 -16.28 -26.70
N ARG A 107 17.93 -16.10 -27.10
CA ARG A 107 17.50 -16.33 -28.49
C ARG A 107 18.15 -15.38 -29.49
N VAL A 108 18.34 -14.11 -29.13
CA VAL A 108 19.03 -13.14 -29.98
C VAL A 108 20.49 -13.54 -30.20
N ALA A 109 21.19 -13.95 -29.15
CA ALA A 109 22.57 -14.42 -29.28
C ALA A 109 22.67 -15.68 -30.17
N GLU A 110 21.75 -16.63 -30.02
CA GLU A 110 21.70 -17.83 -30.87
C GLU A 110 21.46 -17.47 -32.35
N LEU A 111 20.53 -16.57 -32.63
CA LEU A 111 20.27 -16.09 -33.99
C LEU A 111 21.48 -15.36 -34.60
N GLN A 112 22.18 -14.53 -33.82
CA GLN A 112 23.42 -13.87 -34.28
C GLN A 112 24.47 -14.90 -34.69
N THR A 113 24.70 -15.93 -33.86
CA THR A 113 25.68 -16.99 -34.20
C THR A 113 25.31 -17.76 -35.47
N LEU A 114 24.02 -17.98 -35.74
CA LEU A 114 23.57 -18.64 -36.96
C LEU A 114 23.72 -17.74 -38.19
N VAL A 115 23.47 -16.44 -38.06
CA VAL A 115 23.68 -15.45 -39.12
C VAL A 115 25.16 -15.33 -39.46
N ASP A 116 26.04 -15.26 -38.46
CA ASP A 116 27.49 -15.20 -38.66
C ASP A 116 27.99 -16.46 -39.39
N ARG A 117 27.56 -17.65 -38.97
CA ARG A 117 27.88 -18.90 -39.68
C ARG A 117 27.40 -18.89 -41.13
N LEU A 118 26.21 -18.37 -41.41
CA LEU A 118 25.68 -18.24 -42.78
C LEU A 118 26.47 -17.22 -43.61
N ALA A 119 26.95 -16.14 -43.00
CA ALA A 119 27.79 -15.15 -43.65
C ALA A 119 29.16 -15.73 -44.02
N ASP A 120 29.77 -16.48 -43.10
CA ASP A 120 31.02 -17.20 -43.31
C ASP A 120 30.89 -18.26 -44.40
N ASP A 121 29.80 -19.04 -44.40
CA ASP A 121 29.51 -20.04 -45.44
C ASP A 121 29.38 -19.39 -46.83
N ARG A 122 28.73 -18.22 -46.92
CA ARG A 122 28.63 -17.46 -48.19
C ARG A 122 29.98 -16.88 -48.60
N ALA A 123 30.78 -16.39 -47.67
CA ALA A 123 32.12 -15.88 -47.95
C ALA A 123 33.03 -17.00 -48.46
N ALA A 124 33.02 -18.15 -47.79
CA ALA A 124 33.75 -19.35 -48.19
C ALA A 124 33.33 -19.87 -49.58
N ARG A 125 32.03 -19.82 -49.90
CA ARG A 125 31.53 -20.14 -51.25
C ARG A 125 31.95 -19.14 -52.33
N ARG A 126 32.21 -17.88 -51.98
CA ARG A 126 32.72 -16.86 -52.91
C ARG A 126 34.23 -16.97 -53.14
N THR A 127 35.00 -17.47 -52.17
CA THR A 127 36.46 -17.62 -52.27
C THR A 127 36.92 -19.03 -52.63
N GLY A 128 36.06 -20.04 -52.54
CA GLY A 128 36.33 -21.40 -53.01
C GLY A 128 36.29 -21.51 -54.54
N PRO A 129 36.96 -22.53 -55.14
CA PRO A 129 36.98 -22.70 -56.59
C PRO A 129 35.54 -22.82 -57.11
N LEU A 130 35.25 -22.13 -58.23
CA LEU A 130 33.97 -22.11 -58.94
C LEU A 130 33.38 -23.52 -59.06
N ARG A 131 32.58 -23.92 -58.08
CA ARG A 131 31.83 -25.17 -58.15
C ARG A 131 30.60 -24.86 -58.99
N LEU A 132 30.69 -25.22 -60.27
CA LEU A 132 29.61 -25.12 -61.23
C LEU A 132 28.43 -25.94 -60.69
N VAL A 133 27.47 -25.27 -60.07
CA VAL A 133 26.21 -25.89 -59.68
C VAL A 133 25.43 -26.06 -60.98
N VAL A 134 25.55 -27.25 -61.56
CA VAL A 134 24.65 -27.69 -62.63
C VAL A 134 23.26 -27.76 -62.02
N VAL A 135 22.44 -26.77 -62.33
CA VAL A 135 20.99 -26.84 -62.14
C VAL A 135 20.50 -27.86 -63.18
N PRO A 136 19.97 -29.03 -62.79
CA PRO A 136 19.41 -29.95 -63.78
C PRO A 136 18.22 -29.27 -64.48
N ASP A 137 18.24 -29.28 -65.81
CA ASP A 137 17.16 -28.74 -66.62
C ASP A 137 15.81 -29.36 -66.21
N SER A 138 14.81 -28.48 -66.09
CA SER A 138 13.43 -28.82 -65.81
C SER A 138 12.91 -29.86 -66.82
N PRO A 139 12.23 -30.94 -66.39
CA PRO A 139 11.82 -32.05 -67.26
C PRO A 139 10.58 -31.75 -68.15
N GLU A 140 10.41 -30.53 -68.65
CA GLU A 140 9.19 -30.17 -69.43
C GLU A 140 9.32 -30.23 -70.97
N ASP A 141 10.48 -30.55 -71.55
CA ASP A 141 10.67 -30.51 -73.02
C ASP A 141 10.62 -31.86 -73.76
N VAL A 142 10.12 -32.96 -73.16
CA VAL A 142 10.09 -34.28 -73.83
C VAL A 142 8.70 -34.73 -74.32
N ALA A 143 7.63 -33.96 -74.12
CA ALA A 143 6.26 -34.45 -74.35
C ALA A 143 5.43 -33.76 -75.45
N SER A 144 6.02 -33.07 -76.44
CA SER A 144 5.24 -32.59 -77.59
C SER A 144 6.05 -32.63 -78.89
N GLY A 145 6.39 -33.84 -79.32
CA GLY A 145 7.03 -34.09 -80.59
C GLY A 145 6.61 -35.42 -81.19
N ARG A 146 5.30 -35.60 -81.47
CA ARG A 146 4.76 -36.38 -82.59
C ARG A 146 3.24 -36.36 -82.64
#